data_AF-A0A528IF33-F1
#
_entry.id   AF-A0A528IF33-F1
#
_cell.length_a   1.000
_cell.length_b   1.000
_cell.length_c   1.000
_cell.angle_alpha   90.00
_cell.angle_beta   90.00
_cell.angle_gamma   90.00
#
_symmetry.space_group_name_H-M   'P 1'
#
loop_
_entity.id
_entity.type
_entity.pdbx_description
1 polymer ?
#
loop_
_entity_poly.entity_id
_entity_poly.type
_entity_poly.pdbx_seq_one_letter_code
_entity_poly.pdbx_strand_id
1 'polypeptide(L)'
;MMYRTCTIQVNLDFESEADMRRKMQVSLKLQPLSTALFANSPFTEGRPNGFQSWRGDIWRDTDNQRSGLLDFCFSPDFGFADYVEWALDVPMYFVIRDGHYHDMTHVTFRQFMAGAARNEISDGLPTMGDWANHLSTLFPDVRLKRFLEMRGADGGPWRRICALPAFWVGLLYDAAALDAAEALTSSWSYEEVLAMRNAVPEQGISAPFRNTTLREIARDVLVISRMGLKNRGRKNRDGYDETSFLSTLDEVVARGTTSAEELLSAYHTRWGGSIEPVFMEYAY
;
A
#
# COMPACT_ATOMS: atom_id res chain seq x y z
N MET A 1 8.06 -4.76 -12.06
CA MET A 1 7.95 -3.70 -11.03
C MET A 1 8.84 -2.49 -11.36
N MET A 2 10.18 -2.61 -11.32
CA MET A 2 11.12 -1.47 -11.32
C MET A 2 10.92 -0.41 -12.43
N TYR A 3 10.67 -0.82 -13.68
CA TYR A 3 10.69 0.11 -14.84
C TYR A 3 9.32 0.69 -15.23
N ARG A 4 8.21 0.07 -14.83
CA ARG A 4 6.88 0.31 -15.44
C ARG A 4 5.75 0.54 -14.44
N THR A 5 6.05 0.90 -13.19
CA THR A 5 5.02 1.15 -12.17
C THR A 5 5.27 2.46 -11.43
N CYS A 6 4.20 3.21 -11.15
CA CYS A 6 4.21 4.38 -10.28
C CYS A 6 3.20 4.20 -9.14
N THR A 7 3.51 4.72 -7.97
CA THR A 7 2.70 4.59 -6.76
C THR A 7 2.60 5.93 -6.05
N ILE A 8 1.51 6.12 -5.32
CA ILE A 8 1.43 7.07 -4.22
C ILE A 8 1.40 6.27 -2.92
N GLN A 9 2.11 6.75 -1.91
CA GLN A 9 2.22 6.10 -0.61
C GLN A 9 2.06 7.15 0.49
N VAL A 10 1.65 6.72 1.67
CA VAL A 10 1.62 7.56 2.87
C VAL A 10 2.40 6.88 3.98
N ASN A 11 3.19 7.69 4.68
CA ASN A 11 3.96 7.28 5.86
C ASN A 11 3.27 7.82 7.11
N LEU A 12 2.97 6.95 8.07
CA LEU A 12 2.24 7.29 9.28
C LEU A 12 2.92 6.70 10.51
N ASP A 13 3.00 7.50 11.55
CA ASP A 13 3.62 7.21 12.83
C ASP A 13 2.70 6.39 13.74
N PHE A 14 3.34 5.75 14.71
CA PHE A 14 2.70 5.06 15.82
C PHE A 14 3.33 5.53 17.14
N GLU A 15 2.56 5.51 18.22
CA GLU A 15 3.02 6.00 19.54
C GLU A 15 3.55 4.89 20.46
N SER A 16 3.24 3.63 20.16
CA SER A 16 3.65 2.46 20.94
C SER A 16 3.63 1.20 20.08
N GLU A 17 4.17 0.08 20.59
CA GLU A 17 4.05 -1.23 19.92
C GLU A 17 2.59 -1.67 19.78
N ALA A 18 1.77 -1.42 20.79
CA ALA A 18 0.34 -1.71 20.75
C ALA A 18 -0.37 -0.90 19.66
N ASP A 19 -0.10 0.41 19.58
CA ASP A 19 -0.65 1.28 18.53
C ASP A 19 -0.15 0.86 17.13
N MET A 20 1.13 0.51 17.01
CA MET A 20 1.72 -0.03 15.77
C MET A 20 0.97 -1.27 15.30
N ARG A 21 0.77 -2.26 16.19
CA ARG A 21 0.03 -3.49 15.88
C ARG A 21 -1.37 -3.19 15.35
N ARG A 22 -2.13 -2.37 16.08
CA ARG A 22 -3.50 -1.98 15.72
C ARG A 22 -3.56 -1.36 14.32
N LYS A 23 -2.75 -0.32 14.11
CA LYS A 23 -2.66 0.38 12.82
C LYS A 23 -2.21 -0.53 11.69
N MET A 24 -1.21 -1.38 11.93
CA MET A 24 -0.70 -2.32 10.94
C MET A 24 -1.76 -3.34 10.53
N GLN A 25 -2.49 -3.92 11.48
CA GLN A 25 -3.53 -4.91 11.20
C GLN A 25 -4.72 -4.32 10.44
N VAL A 26 -5.22 -3.15 10.85
CA VAL A 26 -6.27 -2.43 10.10
C VAL A 26 -5.78 -2.11 8.68
N SER A 27 -4.53 -1.65 8.56
CA SER A 27 -3.96 -1.27 7.27
C SER A 27 -3.82 -2.47 6.33
N LEU A 28 -3.28 -3.59 6.81
CA LEU A 28 -3.14 -4.82 6.02
C LEU A 28 -4.51 -5.33 5.55
N LYS A 29 -5.51 -5.34 6.45
CA LYS A 29 -6.89 -5.76 6.13
C LYS A 29 -7.56 -4.86 5.09
N LEU A 30 -7.34 -3.54 5.16
CA LEU A 30 -7.92 -2.56 4.22
C LEU A 30 -7.02 -2.26 3.01
N GLN A 31 -5.83 -2.83 2.93
CA GLN A 31 -4.90 -2.55 1.82
C GLN A 31 -5.48 -2.94 0.45
N PRO A 32 -6.18 -4.09 0.28
CA PRO A 32 -6.85 -4.42 -0.99
C PRO A 32 -7.92 -3.41 -1.38
N LEU A 33 -8.68 -2.87 -0.40
CA LEU A 33 -9.66 -1.82 -0.65
C LEU A 33 -8.98 -0.53 -1.14
N SER A 34 -7.85 -0.15 -0.55
CA SER A 34 -7.04 0.97 -1.05
C SER A 34 -6.53 0.70 -2.47
N THR A 35 -6.07 -0.52 -2.79
CA THR A 35 -5.70 -0.86 -4.17
C THR A 35 -6.89 -0.71 -5.13
N ALA A 36 -8.09 -1.16 -4.74
CA ALA A 36 -9.31 -1.07 -5.55
C ALA A 36 -9.76 0.38 -5.81
N LEU A 37 -9.82 1.22 -4.77
CA LEU A 37 -10.20 2.63 -4.87
C LEU A 37 -9.24 3.43 -5.77
N PHE A 38 -7.96 3.06 -5.76
CA PHE A 38 -6.90 3.76 -6.47
C PHE A 38 -6.49 3.09 -7.79
N ALA A 39 -7.13 1.99 -8.21
CA ALA A 39 -6.79 1.26 -9.43
C ALA A 39 -6.76 2.16 -10.67
N ASN A 40 -5.61 2.18 -11.37
CA ASN A 40 -5.33 3.15 -12.43
C ASN A 40 -4.30 2.65 -13.48
N SER A 41 -4.23 1.35 -13.75
CA SER A 41 -3.24 0.79 -14.69
C SER A 41 -3.79 -0.25 -15.67
N PRO A 42 -4.80 0.09 -16.51
CA PRO A 42 -5.47 -0.87 -17.39
C PRO A 42 -4.79 -1.12 -18.75
N PHE A 43 -3.68 -0.44 -19.04
CA PHE A 43 -3.01 -0.54 -20.34
C PHE A 43 -1.58 -1.04 -20.22
N THR A 44 -1.17 -1.89 -21.16
CA THR A 44 0.22 -2.29 -21.39
C THR A 44 0.48 -2.22 -22.89
N GLU A 45 1.58 -1.56 -23.29
CA GLU A 45 2.02 -1.50 -24.70
C GLU A 45 0.90 -1.02 -25.66
N GLY A 46 0.15 -0.01 -25.22
CA GLY A 46 -0.91 0.62 -26.01
C GLY A 46 -2.25 -0.10 -26.03
N ARG A 47 -2.42 -1.20 -25.29
CA ARG A 47 -3.65 -2.01 -25.31
C ARG A 47 -4.18 -2.32 -23.91
N PRO A 48 -5.50 -2.55 -23.76
CA PRO A 48 -6.08 -3.10 -22.54
C PRO A 48 -5.36 -4.40 -22.13
N ASN A 49 -4.96 -4.48 -20.85
CA ASN A 49 -4.19 -5.60 -20.32
C ASN A 49 -5.04 -6.59 -19.48
N GLY A 50 -6.34 -6.33 -19.34
CA GLY A 50 -7.26 -7.18 -18.58
C GLY A 50 -7.33 -6.88 -17.08
N PHE A 51 -6.59 -5.88 -16.59
CA PHE A 51 -6.56 -5.51 -15.18
C PHE A 51 -7.12 -4.09 -14.96
N GLN A 52 -7.63 -3.85 -13.75
CA GLN A 52 -7.87 -2.50 -13.25
C GLN A 52 -6.60 -1.94 -12.58
N SER A 53 -5.86 -2.79 -11.86
CA SER A 53 -4.54 -2.45 -11.31
C SER A 53 -3.52 -3.50 -11.75
N TRP A 54 -2.97 -3.34 -12.95
CA TRP A 54 -1.84 -4.15 -13.40
C TRP A 54 -0.62 -3.97 -12.50
N ARG A 55 -0.44 -2.78 -11.91
CA ARG A 55 0.58 -2.56 -10.88
C ARG A 55 0.35 -3.46 -9.66
N GLY A 56 -0.88 -3.55 -9.16
CA GLY A 56 -1.24 -4.43 -8.05
C GLY A 56 -0.93 -5.90 -8.38
N ASP A 57 -1.18 -6.30 -9.63
CA ASP A 57 -0.87 -7.64 -10.13
C ASP A 57 0.63 -7.96 -10.14
N ILE A 58 1.46 -7.03 -10.64
CA ILE A 58 2.92 -7.18 -10.71
C ILE A 58 3.55 -7.54 -9.36
N TRP A 59 3.02 -6.98 -8.26
CA TRP A 59 3.53 -7.23 -6.90
C TRP A 59 3.20 -8.62 -6.35
N ARG A 60 2.46 -9.45 -7.09
CA ARG A 60 2.24 -10.87 -6.76
C ARG A 60 3.36 -11.78 -7.26
N ASP A 61 4.18 -11.29 -8.19
CA ASP A 61 5.25 -12.05 -8.83
C ASP A 61 6.53 -11.21 -9.03
N THR A 62 6.84 -10.37 -8.03
CA THR A 62 8.09 -9.56 -8.04
C THR A 62 9.21 -10.25 -7.26
N ASP A 63 8.98 -10.54 -5.98
CA ASP A 63 9.87 -11.33 -5.12
C ASP A 63 9.09 -11.74 -3.86
N ASN A 64 8.69 -13.00 -3.79
CA ASN A 64 7.79 -13.50 -2.75
C ASN A 64 8.46 -13.68 -1.38
N GLN A 65 9.79 -13.48 -1.28
CA GLN A 65 10.49 -13.51 0.01
C GLN A 65 10.41 -12.17 0.75
N ARG A 66 10.16 -11.06 0.03
CA ARG A 66 10.17 -9.69 0.58
C ARG A 66 8.88 -8.91 0.36
N SER A 67 7.89 -9.49 -0.31
CA SER A 67 6.66 -8.79 -0.70
C SER A 67 5.40 -9.56 -0.30
N GLY A 68 4.26 -8.90 -0.44
CA GLY A 68 2.96 -9.49 -0.19
C GLY A 68 2.42 -9.28 1.21
N LEU A 69 1.44 -10.12 1.54
CA LEU A 69 0.71 -10.11 2.80
C LEU A 69 1.42 -11.03 3.78
N LEU A 70 1.86 -10.49 4.92
CA LEU A 70 2.61 -11.25 5.92
C LEU A 70 1.62 -11.84 6.94
N ASP A 71 1.42 -13.17 6.89
CA ASP A 71 0.44 -13.90 7.72
C ASP A 71 0.63 -13.63 9.23
N PHE A 72 1.87 -13.70 9.72
CA PHE A 72 2.17 -13.49 11.13
C PHE A 72 1.72 -12.12 11.69
N CYS A 73 1.51 -11.12 10.84
CA CYS A 73 1.00 -9.80 11.26
C CYS A 73 -0.48 -9.84 11.68
N PHE A 74 -1.22 -10.89 11.34
CA PHE A 74 -2.63 -11.09 11.71
C PHE A 74 -2.79 -11.71 13.10
N SER A 75 -1.71 -12.18 13.72
CA SER A 75 -1.73 -12.67 15.09
C SER A 75 -2.12 -11.56 16.08
N PRO A 76 -2.99 -11.81 17.07
CA PRO A 76 -3.29 -10.82 18.12
C PRO A 76 -2.04 -10.42 18.93
N ASP A 77 -1.00 -11.26 18.92
CA ASP A 77 0.24 -11.05 19.66
C ASP A 77 1.38 -10.43 18.82
N PHE A 78 1.15 -10.18 17.52
CA PHE A 78 2.14 -9.62 16.59
C PHE A 78 2.88 -8.40 17.16
N GLY A 79 4.21 -8.40 17.17
CA GLY A 79 5.02 -7.29 17.68
C GLY A 79 6.18 -6.91 16.77
N PHE A 80 7.00 -5.96 17.25
CA PHE A 80 8.24 -5.58 16.58
C PHE A 80 9.18 -6.77 16.42
N ALA A 81 9.25 -7.65 17.42
CA ALA A 81 10.11 -8.82 17.41
C ALA A 81 9.80 -9.74 16.21
N ASP A 82 8.52 -10.04 15.95
CA ASP A 82 8.12 -10.90 14.83
C ASP A 82 8.52 -10.28 13.48
N TYR A 83 8.32 -8.97 13.31
CA TYR A 83 8.73 -8.26 12.10
C TYR A 83 10.25 -8.26 11.92
N VAL A 84 11.00 -8.13 13.01
CA VAL A 84 12.47 -8.22 13.00
C VAL A 84 12.91 -9.63 12.62
N GLU A 85 12.33 -10.68 13.18
CA GLU A 85 12.68 -12.06 12.84
C GLU A 85 12.46 -12.34 11.34
N TRP A 86 11.33 -11.92 10.78
CA TRP A 86 11.09 -12.00 9.34
C TRP A 86 12.15 -11.21 8.56
N ALA A 87 12.36 -9.94 8.90
CA ALA A 87 13.29 -9.07 8.18
C ALA A 87 14.74 -9.58 8.24
N LEU A 88 15.16 -10.19 9.35
CA LEU A 88 16.50 -10.77 9.51
C LEU A 88 16.78 -11.89 8.50
N ASP A 89 15.76 -12.64 8.11
CA ASP A 89 15.88 -13.81 7.23
C ASP A 89 15.55 -13.52 5.76
N VAL A 90 15.01 -12.35 5.43
CA VAL A 90 14.90 -11.92 4.03
C VAL A 90 16.31 -11.73 3.44
N PRO A 91 16.62 -12.28 2.24
CA PRO A 91 17.89 -12.05 1.58
C PRO A 91 18.18 -10.56 1.37
N MET A 92 19.41 -10.14 1.62
CA MET A 92 19.84 -8.76 1.39
C MET A 92 19.93 -8.45 -0.10
N TYR A 93 20.01 -7.17 -0.46
CA TYR A 93 20.43 -6.77 -1.82
C TYR A 93 21.86 -6.27 -1.83
N PHE A 94 22.19 -5.36 -0.92
CA PHE A 94 23.48 -4.71 -0.92
C PHE A 94 23.86 -4.18 0.46
N VAL A 95 25.13 -3.83 0.60
CA VAL A 95 25.62 -2.84 1.57
C VAL A 95 26.32 -1.72 0.82
N ILE A 96 26.45 -0.56 1.46
CA ILE A 96 27.18 0.59 0.89
C ILE A 96 28.45 0.79 1.69
N ARG A 97 29.60 0.74 1.02
CA ARG A 97 30.92 1.03 1.60
C ARG A 97 31.68 1.92 0.63
N ASP A 98 32.35 2.95 1.15
CA ASP A 98 33.13 3.91 0.35
C ASP A 98 32.38 4.45 -0.88
N GLY A 99 31.07 4.70 -0.74
CA GLY A 99 30.19 5.19 -1.81
C GLY A 99 29.80 4.17 -2.89
N HIS A 100 30.21 2.91 -2.75
CA HIS A 100 29.93 1.83 -3.70
C HIS A 100 28.92 0.84 -3.14
N TYR A 101 28.09 0.28 -4.02
CA TYR A 101 27.19 -0.81 -3.71
C TYR A 101 27.95 -2.13 -3.82
N HIS A 102 27.95 -2.91 -2.73
CA HIS A 102 28.46 -4.28 -2.72
C HIS A 102 27.29 -5.25 -2.73
N ASP A 103 27.32 -6.21 -3.65
CA ASP A 103 26.30 -7.26 -3.75
C ASP A 103 26.29 -8.12 -2.49
N MET A 104 25.10 -8.30 -1.92
CA MET A 104 24.84 -9.11 -0.73
C MET A 104 23.68 -10.10 -0.95
N THR A 105 23.34 -10.39 -2.21
CA THR A 105 22.18 -11.23 -2.55
C THR A 105 22.32 -12.69 -2.11
N HIS A 106 23.54 -13.14 -1.79
CA HIS A 106 23.87 -14.47 -1.28
C HIS A 106 23.73 -14.61 0.24
N VAL A 107 23.44 -13.53 0.98
CA VAL A 107 23.37 -13.54 2.45
C VAL A 107 22.08 -12.91 2.99
N THR A 108 21.64 -13.39 4.16
CA THR A 108 20.59 -12.73 4.95
C THR A 108 21.19 -11.73 5.93
N PHE A 109 20.37 -10.82 6.48
CA PHE A 109 20.87 -9.87 7.49
C PHE A 109 21.30 -10.60 8.76
N ARG A 110 20.65 -11.71 9.13
CA ARG A 110 21.07 -12.58 10.24
C ARG A 110 22.47 -13.14 10.04
N GLN A 111 22.78 -13.62 8.83
CA GLN A 111 24.11 -14.11 8.48
C GLN A 111 25.14 -12.97 8.45
N PHE A 112 24.75 -11.79 7.99
CA PHE A 112 25.61 -10.61 8.03
C PHE A 112 25.96 -10.19 9.46
N MET A 113 24.99 -10.24 10.39
CA MET A 113 25.22 -10.06 11.83
C MET A 113 26.16 -11.13 12.42
N ALA A 114 26.11 -12.35 11.91
CA ALA A 114 27.04 -13.41 12.28
C ALA A 114 28.44 -13.25 11.65
N GLY A 115 28.66 -12.23 10.81
CA GLY A 115 29.96 -11.90 10.21
C GLY A 115 30.24 -12.57 8.87
N ALA A 116 29.21 -13.02 8.14
CA ALA A 116 29.38 -13.68 6.84
C ALA A 116 30.23 -12.89 5.84
N ALA A 117 30.13 -11.55 5.84
CA ALA A 117 30.87 -10.67 4.93
C ALA A 117 32.19 -10.12 5.51
N ARG A 118 32.61 -10.53 6.72
CA ARG A 118 33.76 -9.93 7.44
C ARG A 118 35.05 -9.92 6.63
N ASN A 119 35.28 -10.96 5.82
CA ASN A 119 36.48 -11.12 5.01
C ASN A 119 36.25 -10.80 3.53
N GLU A 120 35.01 -10.51 3.12
CA GLU A 120 34.63 -10.24 1.73
C GLU A 120 34.64 -8.74 1.42
N ILE A 121 34.26 -7.91 2.41
CA ILE A 121 34.08 -6.47 2.24
C ILE A 121 34.78 -5.75 3.41
N SER A 122 35.40 -4.60 3.12
CA SER A 122 35.92 -3.69 4.16
C SER A 122 34.79 -3.23 5.08
N ASP A 123 35.01 -3.20 6.39
CA ASP A 123 33.96 -2.98 7.39
C ASP A 123 32.73 -3.92 7.20
N GLY A 124 33.02 -5.19 6.96
CA GLY A 124 32.05 -6.28 6.73
C GLY A 124 31.25 -6.73 7.96
N LEU A 125 30.97 -5.81 8.90
CA LEU A 125 30.02 -6.00 10.00
C LEU A 125 28.85 -5.01 9.84
N PRO A 126 27.63 -5.38 10.25
CA PRO A 126 26.46 -4.53 10.08
C PRO A 126 26.48 -3.29 10.96
N THR A 127 25.99 -2.20 10.40
CA THR A 127 25.67 -0.96 11.10
C THR A 127 24.16 -0.73 11.17
N MET A 128 23.72 0.22 11.99
CA MET A 128 22.32 0.67 11.97
C MET A 128 21.93 1.30 10.62
N GLY A 129 22.89 1.85 9.87
CA GLY A 129 22.67 2.31 8.50
C GLY A 129 22.37 1.16 7.55
N ASP A 130 23.10 0.05 7.67
CA ASP A 130 22.85 -1.16 6.88
C ASP A 130 21.49 -1.76 7.21
N TRP A 131 21.08 -1.76 8.49
CA TRP A 131 19.74 -2.20 8.89
C TRP A 131 18.64 -1.33 8.27
N ALA A 132 18.80 0.00 8.30
CA ALA A 132 17.85 0.92 7.68
C ALA A 132 17.77 0.74 6.16
N ASN A 133 18.91 0.49 5.50
CA ASN A 133 18.97 0.16 4.08
C ASN A 133 18.26 -1.16 3.79
N HIS A 134 18.54 -2.21 4.57
CA HIS A 134 17.92 -3.54 4.44
C HIS A 134 16.39 -3.46 4.55
N LEU A 135 15.86 -2.83 5.61
CA LEU A 135 14.43 -2.59 5.76
C LEU A 135 13.81 -1.83 4.58
N SER A 136 14.58 -0.93 3.96
CA SER A 136 14.13 -0.18 2.78
C SER A 136 14.06 -1.02 1.50
N THR A 137 14.66 -2.22 1.50
CA THR A 137 14.55 -3.22 0.42
C THR A 137 13.39 -4.21 0.62
N LEU A 138 12.67 -4.13 1.74
CA LEU A 138 11.49 -4.96 1.99
C LEU A 138 10.27 -4.28 1.35
N PHE A 139 9.38 -5.04 0.72
CA PHE A 139 8.25 -4.51 -0.04
C PHE A 139 6.90 -5.21 0.27
N PRO A 140 6.54 -5.46 1.55
CA PRO A 140 5.22 -5.97 1.88
C PRO A 140 4.13 -4.95 1.53
N ASP A 141 2.87 -5.39 1.57
CA ASP A 141 1.70 -4.55 1.27
C ASP A 141 1.56 -3.34 2.24
N VAL A 142 1.94 -3.53 3.50
CA VAL A 142 2.20 -2.48 4.51
C VAL A 142 3.58 -2.71 5.09
N ARG A 143 4.44 -1.69 5.04
CA ARG A 143 5.83 -1.81 5.51
C ARG A 143 6.03 -1.13 6.86
N LEU A 144 6.72 -1.82 7.75
CA LEU A 144 7.14 -1.29 9.04
C LEU A 144 8.60 -0.85 9.00
N LYS A 145 8.82 0.43 9.33
CA LYS A 145 10.12 1.03 9.67
C LYS A 145 9.96 1.70 11.04
N ARG A 146 10.51 2.90 11.23
CA ARG A 146 10.14 3.78 12.35
C ARG A 146 8.74 4.41 12.20
N PHE A 147 8.05 4.07 11.11
CA PHE A 147 6.71 4.47 10.73
C PHE A 147 6.12 3.33 9.87
N LEU A 148 4.80 3.31 9.69
CA LEU A 148 4.10 2.45 8.74
C LEU A 148 4.00 3.14 7.38
N GLU A 149 4.17 2.37 6.31
CA GLU A 149 4.04 2.84 4.93
C GLU A 149 2.97 2.02 4.21
N MET A 150 1.93 2.70 3.72
CA MET A 150 0.82 2.07 2.98
C MET A 150 1.15 2.05 1.50
N ARG A 151 1.22 0.86 0.90
CA ARG A 151 1.89 0.66 -0.39
C ARG A 151 1.00 0.18 -1.51
N GLY A 152 -0.30 -0.02 -1.29
CA GLY A 152 -1.20 -0.64 -2.26
C GLY A 152 -1.63 0.25 -3.43
N ALA A 153 -1.60 1.58 -3.30
CA ALA A 153 -2.21 2.49 -4.27
C ALA A 153 -1.38 2.75 -5.55
N ASP A 154 -2.05 2.69 -6.70
CA ASP A 154 -1.49 3.15 -7.97
C ASP A 154 -1.34 4.67 -7.97
N GLY A 155 -0.35 5.17 -8.72
CA GLY A 155 -0.23 6.59 -9.02
C GLY A 155 -1.45 7.12 -9.78
N GLY A 156 -1.76 8.40 -9.63
CA GLY A 156 -2.88 9.04 -10.32
C GLY A 156 -2.89 10.56 -10.10
N PRO A 157 -3.78 11.30 -10.77
CA PRO A 157 -3.79 12.76 -10.80
C PRO A 157 -3.86 13.40 -9.40
N TRP A 158 -3.51 14.69 -9.32
CA TRP A 158 -3.31 15.41 -8.06
C TRP A 158 -4.37 15.19 -6.97
N ARG A 159 -5.67 15.13 -7.34
CA ARG A 159 -6.76 14.89 -6.38
C ARG A 159 -6.60 13.57 -5.65
N ARG A 160 -6.13 12.52 -6.34
CA ARG A 160 -5.86 11.19 -5.77
C ARG A 160 -4.60 11.19 -4.92
N ILE A 161 -3.57 11.94 -5.32
CA ILE A 161 -2.37 12.13 -4.49
C ILE A 161 -2.76 12.67 -3.12
N CYS A 162 -3.65 13.67 -3.06
CA CYS A 162 -4.15 14.22 -1.80
C CYS A 162 -5.13 13.29 -1.06
N ALA A 163 -5.92 12.50 -1.80
CA ALA A 163 -6.92 11.62 -1.19
C ALA A 163 -6.31 10.42 -0.45
N LEU A 164 -5.21 9.84 -0.93
CA LEU A 164 -4.58 8.69 -0.28
C LEU A 164 -4.15 8.97 1.18
N PRO A 165 -3.37 10.03 1.48
CA PRO A 165 -3.02 10.33 2.86
C PRO A 165 -4.27 10.69 3.68
N ALA A 166 -5.24 11.43 3.12
CA ALA A 166 -6.47 11.75 3.83
C ALA A 166 -7.26 10.49 4.22
N PHE A 167 -7.34 9.50 3.32
CA PHE A 167 -7.99 8.21 3.58
C PHE A 167 -7.39 7.50 4.78
N TRP A 168 -6.07 7.30 4.78
CA TRP A 168 -5.38 6.59 5.87
C TRP A 168 -5.26 7.39 7.16
N VAL A 169 -5.03 8.70 7.09
CA VAL A 169 -5.04 9.59 8.27
C VAL A 169 -6.41 9.56 8.93
N GLY A 170 -7.49 9.64 8.15
CA GLY A 170 -8.85 9.55 8.67
C GLY A 170 -9.15 8.24 9.39
N LEU A 171 -8.55 7.13 8.97
CA LEU A 171 -8.76 5.83 9.60
C LEU A 171 -7.89 5.61 10.84
N LEU A 172 -6.64 6.11 10.84
CA LEU A 172 -5.62 5.66 11.79
C LEU A 172 -5.25 6.69 12.86
N TYR A 173 -5.53 7.98 12.64
CA TYR A 173 -5.04 9.07 13.50
C TYR A 173 -6.11 9.71 14.39
N ASP A 174 -7.28 9.09 14.47
CA ASP A 174 -8.35 9.37 15.43
C ASP A 174 -8.72 8.06 16.13
N ALA A 175 -8.81 8.08 17.46
CA ALA A 175 -9.02 6.86 18.25
C ALA A 175 -10.37 6.20 17.93
N ALA A 176 -11.44 7.00 17.82
CA ALA A 176 -12.77 6.47 17.51
C ALA A 176 -12.86 5.90 16.09
N ALA A 177 -12.16 6.52 15.13
CA ALA A 177 -12.07 5.99 13.77
C ALA A 177 -11.27 4.68 13.71
N LEU A 178 -10.16 4.59 14.45
CA LEU A 178 -9.37 3.37 14.54
C LEU A 178 -10.18 2.23 15.18
N ASP A 179 -10.86 2.50 16.29
CA ASP A 179 -11.75 1.53 16.95
C ASP A 179 -12.85 1.03 16.00
N ALA A 180 -13.46 1.93 15.22
CA ALA A 180 -14.49 1.56 14.25
C ALA A 180 -13.93 0.73 13.08
N ALA A 181 -12.74 1.06 12.59
CA ALA A 181 -12.07 0.29 11.54
C ALA A 181 -11.64 -1.10 12.02
N GLU A 182 -11.17 -1.22 13.26
CA GLU A 182 -10.89 -2.51 13.91
C GLU A 182 -12.16 -3.33 14.08
N ALA A 183 -13.25 -2.72 14.56
CA ALA A 183 -14.53 -3.42 14.72
C ALA A 183 -15.03 -3.97 13.38
N LEU A 184 -14.99 -3.17 12.32
CA LEU A 184 -15.40 -3.55 10.96
C LEU A 184 -14.58 -4.74 10.43
N THR A 185 -13.27 -4.74 10.70
CA THR A 185 -12.31 -5.71 10.13
C THR A 185 -11.91 -6.83 11.10
N SER A 186 -12.50 -6.85 12.30
CA SER A 186 -12.14 -7.74 13.41
C SER A 186 -12.19 -9.23 13.02
N SER A 187 -13.22 -9.61 12.27
CA SER A 187 -13.47 -11.00 11.85
C SER A 187 -12.74 -11.41 10.57
N TRP A 188 -11.95 -10.54 9.94
CA TRP A 188 -11.32 -10.84 8.64
C TRP A 188 -10.06 -11.67 8.85
N SER A 189 -10.01 -12.86 8.24
CA SER A 189 -8.86 -13.74 8.30
C SER A 189 -7.77 -13.36 7.29
N TYR A 190 -6.57 -13.91 7.45
CA TYR A 190 -5.49 -13.77 6.48
C TYR A 190 -5.91 -14.26 5.09
N GLU A 191 -6.55 -15.43 5.00
CA GLU A 191 -6.99 -16.05 3.75
C GLU A 191 -8.03 -15.19 3.02
N GLU A 192 -8.95 -14.60 3.78
CA GLU A 192 -9.96 -13.69 3.26
C GLU A 192 -9.32 -12.41 2.69
N VAL A 193 -8.35 -11.83 3.38
CA VAL A 193 -7.62 -10.64 2.89
C VAL A 193 -6.72 -10.98 1.70
N LEU A 194 -6.08 -12.15 1.72
CA LEU A 194 -5.30 -12.65 0.59
C LEU A 194 -6.18 -12.88 -0.65
N ALA A 195 -7.39 -13.43 -0.48
CA ALA A 195 -8.35 -13.61 -1.55
C ALA A 195 -8.76 -12.25 -2.16
N MET A 196 -9.04 -11.24 -1.32
CA MET A 196 -9.29 -9.87 -1.80
C MET A 196 -8.08 -9.31 -2.55
N ARG A 197 -6.88 -9.42 -1.98
CA ARG A 197 -5.62 -8.97 -2.60
C ARG A 197 -5.43 -9.57 -3.99
N ASN A 198 -5.80 -10.84 -4.18
CA ASN A 198 -5.68 -11.54 -5.46
C ASN A 198 -6.78 -11.18 -6.46
N ALA A 199 -7.99 -10.86 -6.00
CA ALA A 199 -9.12 -10.52 -6.87
C ALA A 199 -9.09 -9.06 -7.36
N VAL A 200 -8.64 -8.14 -6.51
CA VAL A 200 -8.67 -6.68 -6.78
C VAL A 200 -7.96 -6.25 -8.06
N PRO A 201 -6.78 -6.77 -8.44
CA PRO A 201 -6.10 -6.36 -9.66
C PRO A 201 -6.99 -6.45 -10.90
N GLU A 202 -7.83 -7.49 -11.00
CA GLU A 202 -8.76 -7.69 -12.12
C GLU A 202 -10.12 -7.03 -11.88
N GLN A 203 -10.64 -7.12 -10.65
CA GLN A 203 -12.05 -6.81 -10.36
C GLN A 203 -12.28 -5.44 -9.69
N GLY A 204 -11.21 -4.77 -9.25
CA GLY A 204 -11.27 -3.44 -8.63
C GLY A 204 -12.27 -3.37 -7.47
N ILE A 205 -13.10 -2.33 -7.45
CA ILE A 205 -14.13 -2.14 -6.40
C ILE A 205 -15.30 -3.13 -6.52
N SER A 206 -15.43 -3.83 -7.65
CA SER A 206 -16.46 -4.84 -7.84
C SER A 206 -16.05 -6.20 -7.26
N ALA A 207 -14.81 -6.35 -6.77
CA ALA A 207 -14.33 -7.58 -6.16
C ALA A 207 -15.26 -8.02 -5.01
N PRO A 208 -15.71 -9.29 -4.97
CA PRO A 208 -16.60 -9.80 -3.95
C PRO A 208 -15.85 -10.01 -2.64
N PHE A 209 -16.55 -9.78 -1.53
CA PHE A 209 -16.10 -10.13 -0.20
C PHE A 209 -17.28 -10.62 0.61
N ARG A 210 -17.26 -11.91 0.99
CA ARG A 210 -18.40 -12.57 1.65
C ARG A 210 -19.69 -12.34 0.85
N ASN A 211 -20.73 -11.80 1.48
CA ASN A 211 -22.03 -11.52 0.86
C ASN A 211 -22.13 -10.08 0.29
N THR A 212 -21.01 -9.40 0.07
CA THR A 212 -20.97 -8.02 -0.41
C THR A 212 -19.83 -7.80 -1.42
N THR A 213 -19.56 -6.55 -1.79
CA THR A 213 -18.45 -6.14 -2.66
C THR A 213 -17.55 -5.13 -1.96
N LEU A 214 -16.33 -4.96 -2.45
CA LEU A 214 -15.44 -3.90 -1.97
C LEU A 214 -16.04 -2.50 -2.13
N ARG A 215 -16.91 -2.27 -3.11
CA ARG A 215 -17.63 -1.00 -3.27
C ARG A 215 -18.54 -0.68 -2.08
N GLU A 216 -19.26 -1.66 -1.56
CA GLU A 216 -20.11 -1.46 -0.38
C GLU A 216 -19.25 -1.24 0.86
N ILE A 217 -18.20 -2.04 1.04
CA ILE A 217 -17.23 -1.87 2.13
C ILE A 217 -16.58 -0.48 2.06
N ALA A 218 -16.29 0.02 0.85
CA ALA A 218 -15.76 1.35 0.64
C ALA A 218 -16.67 2.44 1.20
N ARG A 219 -18.00 2.28 1.11
CA ARG A 219 -18.96 3.25 1.68
C ARG A 219 -18.78 3.36 3.18
N ASP A 220 -18.75 2.22 3.86
CA ASP A 220 -18.60 2.17 5.31
C ASP A 220 -17.23 2.70 5.75
N VAL A 221 -16.16 2.29 5.07
CA VAL A 221 -14.79 2.73 5.39
C VAL A 221 -14.61 4.23 5.13
N LEU A 222 -15.20 4.81 4.08
CA LEU A 222 -15.14 6.25 3.83
C LEU A 222 -15.91 7.05 4.88
N VAL A 223 -17.01 6.51 5.43
CA VAL A 223 -17.69 7.13 6.58
C VAL A 223 -16.77 7.16 7.81
N ILE A 224 -16.08 6.06 8.11
CA ILE A 224 -15.13 5.98 9.22
C ILE A 224 -13.97 6.96 9.02
N SER A 225 -13.35 6.95 7.84
CA SER A 225 -12.24 7.85 7.50
C SER A 225 -12.64 9.32 7.63
N ARG A 226 -13.83 9.69 7.14
CA ARG A 226 -14.37 11.04 7.24
C ARG A 226 -14.62 11.45 8.69
N MET A 227 -15.13 10.53 9.52
CA MET A 227 -15.31 10.76 10.95
C MET A 227 -13.97 11.13 11.60
N GLY A 228 -12.90 10.37 11.34
CA GLY A 228 -11.60 10.65 11.95
C GLY A 228 -10.98 11.99 11.50
N LEU A 229 -11.09 12.34 10.21
CA LEU A 229 -10.66 13.66 9.73
C LEU A 229 -11.45 14.80 10.40
N LYS A 230 -12.77 14.64 10.54
CA LYS A 230 -13.64 15.62 11.21
C LYS A 230 -13.27 15.78 12.68
N ASN A 231 -13.03 14.68 13.40
CA ASN A 231 -12.66 14.68 14.82
C ASN A 231 -11.30 15.36 15.05
N ARG A 232 -10.32 15.12 14.18
CA ARG A 232 -9.01 15.78 14.24
C ARG A 232 -9.09 17.30 14.02
N GLY A 233 -10.11 17.77 13.29
CA GLY A 233 -10.45 19.18 13.18
C GLY A 233 -9.33 20.07 12.62
N ARG A 234 -8.39 19.51 11.84
CA ARG A 234 -7.32 20.28 11.19
C ARG A 234 -7.91 21.06 10.04
N LYS A 235 -7.66 22.37 10.02
CA LYS A 235 -8.23 23.30 9.06
C LYS A 235 -7.14 24.06 8.32
N ASN A 236 -7.40 24.40 7.07
CA ASN A 236 -6.57 25.33 6.31
C ASN A 236 -6.83 26.79 6.78
N ARG A 237 -6.13 27.75 6.16
CA ARG A 237 -6.24 29.18 6.49
C ARG A 237 -7.63 29.76 6.26
N ASP A 238 -8.41 29.15 5.38
CA ASP A 238 -9.77 29.58 5.02
C ASP A 238 -10.86 28.87 5.86
N GLY A 239 -10.46 28.01 6.80
CA GLY A 239 -11.36 27.35 7.74
C GLY A 239 -11.98 26.03 7.26
N TYR A 240 -11.61 25.54 6.07
CA TYR A 240 -12.04 24.24 5.56
C TYR A 240 -11.22 23.11 6.20
N ASP A 241 -11.90 22.03 6.60
CA ASP A 241 -11.25 20.84 7.14
C ASP A 241 -10.76 19.88 6.05
N GLU A 242 -10.07 18.82 6.45
CA GLU A 242 -9.44 17.85 5.55
C GLU A 242 -10.44 16.90 4.87
N THR A 243 -11.73 16.89 5.26
CA THR A 243 -12.70 15.88 4.78
C THR A 243 -12.99 15.99 3.28
N SER A 244 -12.78 17.16 2.67
CA SER A 244 -12.95 17.37 1.23
C SER A 244 -11.93 16.59 0.39
N PHE A 245 -10.79 16.18 0.96
CA PHE A 245 -9.82 15.36 0.22
C PHE A 245 -10.36 13.95 -0.09
N LEU A 246 -11.40 13.49 0.63
CA LEU A 246 -12.06 12.21 0.37
C LEU A 246 -13.06 12.27 -0.80
N SER A 247 -13.44 13.46 -1.29
CA SER A 247 -14.49 13.61 -2.30
C SER A 247 -14.24 12.83 -3.59
N THR A 248 -12.98 12.72 -4.02
CA THR A 248 -12.64 11.93 -5.21
C THR A 248 -12.87 10.42 -5.00
N LEU A 249 -12.78 9.92 -3.77
CA LEU A 249 -13.07 8.52 -3.45
C LEU A 249 -14.58 8.31 -3.32
N ASP A 250 -15.32 9.28 -2.78
CA ASP A 250 -16.79 9.24 -2.78
C ASP A 250 -17.33 9.15 -4.21
N GLU A 251 -16.76 9.90 -5.16
CA GLU A 251 -17.11 9.85 -6.58
C GLU A 251 -16.90 8.46 -7.18
N VAL A 252 -15.78 7.78 -6.88
CA VAL A 252 -15.52 6.39 -7.32
C VAL A 252 -16.62 5.47 -6.81
N VAL A 253 -16.96 5.56 -5.52
CA VAL A 253 -17.94 4.68 -4.88
C VAL A 253 -19.38 4.98 -5.35
N ALA A 254 -19.71 6.25 -5.55
CA ALA A 254 -21.01 6.70 -6.03
C ALA A 254 -21.22 6.27 -7.49
N ARG A 255 -20.25 6.53 -8.38
CA ARG A 255 -20.29 6.12 -9.78
C ARG A 255 -20.25 4.60 -9.95
N GLY A 256 -19.48 3.93 -9.09
CA GLY A 256 -19.29 2.48 -9.17
C GLY A 256 -18.29 2.03 -10.21
N THR A 257 -17.41 2.93 -10.66
CA THR A 257 -16.31 2.60 -11.56
C THR A 257 -14.99 3.20 -11.07
N THR A 258 -13.91 2.43 -11.19
CA THR A 258 -12.52 2.85 -10.89
C THR A 258 -11.98 3.80 -11.95
N SER A 259 -10.80 4.41 -11.73
CA SER A 259 -10.16 5.19 -12.81
C SER A 259 -9.76 4.32 -13.98
N ALA A 260 -9.32 3.08 -13.72
CA ALA A 260 -9.01 2.14 -14.77
C ALA A 260 -10.21 1.85 -15.67
N GLU A 261 -11.40 1.68 -15.12
CA GLU A 261 -12.64 1.48 -15.90
C GLU A 261 -13.04 2.75 -16.69
N GLU A 262 -12.87 3.95 -16.12
CA GLU A 262 -13.10 5.20 -16.87
C GLU A 262 -12.12 5.37 -18.03
N LEU A 263 -10.84 5.00 -17.82
CA LEU A 263 -9.82 5.00 -18.86
C LEU A 263 -10.14 3.99 -19.97
N LEU A 264 -10.58 2.78 -19.61
CA LEU A 264 -11.04 1.77 -20.58
C LEU A 264 -12.26 2.26 -21.37
N SER A 265 -13.22 2.88 -20.69
CA SER A 265 -14.38 3.50 -21.33
C SER A 265 -13.93 4.58 -22.33
N ALA A 266 -12.99 5.45 -21.95
CA ALA A 266 -12.43 6.46 -22.84
C ALA A 266 -11.73 5.85 -24.06
N TYR A 267 -10.91 4.81 -23.84
CA TYR A 267 -10.23 4.04 -24.88
C TYR A 267 -11.20 3.48 -25.92
N HIS A 268 -12.30 2.85 -25.47
CA HIS A 268 -13.30 2.25 -26.37
C HIS A 268 -14.27 3.27 -26.99
N THR A 269 -14.27 4.52 -26.51
CA THR A 269 -15.19 5.56 -26.98
C THR A 269 -14.41 6.72 -27.59
N ARG A 270 -14.19 7.80 -26.82
CA ARG A 270 -13.66 9.08 -27.29
C ARG A 270 -12.21 9.03 -27.78
N TRP A 271 -11.43 8.02 -27.39
CA TRP A 271 -10.04 7.86 -27.85
C TRP A 271 -9.88 6.92 -29.04
N GLY A 272 -10.97 6.27 -29.50
CA GLY A 272 -10.96 5.49 -30.73
C GLY A 272 -9.94 4.34 -30.75
N GLY A 273 -9.69 3.69 -29.61
CA GLY A 273 -8.73 2.59 -29.49
C GLY A 273 -7.26 3.01 -29.42
N SER A 274 -6.97 4.26 -29.07
CA SER A 274 -5.61 4.77 -28.82
C SER A 274 -5.42 5.16 -27.37
N ILE A 275 -4.21 4.95 -26.82
CA ILE A 275 -3.85 5.48 -25.50
C ILE A 275 -3.20 6.86 -25.59
N GLU A 276 -2.81 7.35 -26.76
CA GLU A 276 -2.11 8.65 -26.92
C GLU A 276 -2.79 9.81 -26.17
N PRO A 277 -4.14 9.92 -26.16
CA PRO A 277 -4.80 10.99 -25.41
C PRO A 277 -4.56 10.96 -23.89
N VAL A 278 -4.22 9.81 -23.30
CA VAL A 278 -3.94 9.71 -21.85
C VAL A 278 -2.78 10.62 -21.44
N PHE A 279 -1.79 10.81 -22.32
CA PHE A 279 -0.61 11.64 -22.06
C PHE A 279 -0.92 13.14 -22.08
N MET A 280 -2.09 13.53 -22.60
CA MET A 280 -2.58 14.91 -22.59
C MET A 280 -3.66 15.13 -21.53
N GLU A 281 -4.65 14.23 -21.44
CA GLU A 281 -5.79 14.34 -20.51
C GLU A 281 -5.37 14.17 -19.04
N TYR A 282 -4.30 13.41 -18.76
CA TYR A 282 -3.84 13.08 -17.40
C TYR A 282 -2.43 13.60 -17.10
N ALA A 283 -1.93 14.57 -17.87
CA ALA A 283 -0.69 15.28 -17.57
C ALA A 283 -0.81 16.10 -16.26
N TYR A 284 0.31 16.31 -15.57
CA TYR A 284 0.41 17.17 -14.38
C TYR A 284 0.71 18.62 -14.74
#